data_AF-T0SFU1-F1
#
_entry.id   AF-T0SFU1-F1
#
_cell.length_a   1.000
_cell.length_b   1.000
_cell.length_c   1.000
_cell.angle_alpha   90.00
_cell.angle_beta   90.00
_cell.angle_gamma   90.00
#
_symmetry.space_group_name_H-M   'P 1'
#
loop_
_entity.id
_entity.type
_entity.pdbx_description
1 polymer ?
#
loop_
_entity_poly.entity_id
_entity_poly.type
_entity_poly.pdbx_seq_one_letter_code
_entity_poly.pdbx_strand_id
1 'polypeptide(L)'
;MSASRRNSKDSARQEDPETAAMADVAANPTAGALSFADLSLNGAASSASAEKVEVVKARTKSRELSKKMGGGKKGLWGKPEDLITSAPIDHDDPNYDSEEESDNVVLVTSPRNPHAAPPLSPRTRSLSKIALVDGNPRAFGNASVPADVKKEIEEIVSEYFVSGEVEEVQHRIKELAKKTSEPYNYELVKRAITMSMDKHEKERESVSRLLSELYLNGLSPLEISQGFRRVLIVADDLALDIPSAINMLSIFAARAVVDEIVPPKFLEDAFLVKNAEPVVAEAIKKLSIKHGTVRMEKGWGPGDGRPVEELKVAIDQLTKEYLLSRDLGEAAACVRELNVEHFHHEVVKRGIINSFDDGADACHAMSSLLAFLVSQDVVSSIQILKGFERVKLALPDIKLDVPAAEGLFTTIVGRATSDGILPSTFAAK
;
A
#
# COMPACT_ATOMS: atom_id res chain seq x y z
N MET A 1 71.69 34.38 5.33
CA MET A 1 71.19 35.70 5.76
C MET A 1 69.69 35.70 5.50
N SER A 2 68.86 35.54 6.54
CA SER A 2 68.17 36.66 7.23
C SER A 2 67.00 37.18 6.38
N ALA A 3 65.78 36.65 6.42
CA ALA A 3 64.81 36.46 7.53
C ALA A 3 64.06 37.74 7.96
N SER A 4 62.80 37.91 7.52
CA SER A 4 61.65 38.53 8.23
C SER A 4 60.41 38.61 7.30
N ARG A 5 59.25 37.99 7.62
CA ARG A 5 58.15 38.45 8.54
C ARG A 5 57.31 39.58 7.88
N ARG A 6 55.97 39.54 7.70
CA ARG A 6 54.81 38.86 8.36
C ARG A 6 53.71 38.53 7.31
N ASN A 7 52.95 37.42 7.43
CA ASN A 7 51.57 37.29 7.97
C ASN A 7 50.53 38.33 7.44
N SER A 8 49.28 37.98 7.12
CA SER A 8 48.47 36.79 7.48
C SER A 8 47.26 36.56 6.54
N LYS A 9 46.74 35.31 6.48
CA LYS A 9 45.33 34.85 6.65
C LYS A 9 44.13 35.76 6.26
N ASP A 10 42.90 35.33 5.98
CA ASP A 10 42.14 34.06 5.80
C ASP A 10 40.77 34.54 5.21
N SER A 11 39.92 33.83 4.47
CA SER A 11 39.94 32.53 3.78
C SER A 11 38.77 32.52 2.75
N ALA A 12 38.67 31.52 1.87
CA ALA A 12 37.58 31.43 0.88
C ALA A 12 36.21 31.14 1.51
N ARG A 13 35.14 31.72 0.92
CA ARG A 13 33.78 31.18 0.98
C ARG A 13 33.33 30.82 -0.43
N GLN A 14 32.81 29.61 -0.54
CA GLN A 14 32.13 29.07 -1.71
C GLN A 14 30.65 29.41 -1.54
N GLU A 15 30.00 30.00 -2.53
CA GLU A 15 28.56 30.27 -2.51
C GLU A 15 27.89 29.45 -3.62
N ASP A 16 26.86 28.69 -3.24
CA ASP A 16 26.11 27.79 -4.12
C ASP A 16 25.00 28.53 -4.88
N PRO A 17 24.64 28.10 -6.11
CA PRO A 17 23.79 28.87 -7.02
C PRO A 17 22.29 28.56 -6.84
N GLU A 18 21.65 29.04 -5.77
CA GLU A 18 20.20 28.83 -5.55
C GLU A 18 19.41 30.04 -5.01
N THR A 19 19.83 31.27 -5.34
CA THR A 19 19.12 32.51 -4.95
C THR A 19 18.89 33.45 -6.14
N ALA A 20 18.09 33.03 -7.12
CA ALA A 20 17.76 33.83 -8.30
C ALA A 20 16.32 33.62 -8.86
N ALA A 21 15.36 33.19 -8.03
CA ALA A 21 14.02 32.80 -8.50
C ALA A 21 12.83 33.20 -7.60
N MET A 22 12.88 34.37 -6.94
CA MET A 22 11.69 34.97 -6.29
C MET A 22 11.70 36.51 -6.38
N ALA A 23 11.34 37.05 -7.55
CA ALA A 23 11.08 38.50 -7.71
C ALA A 23 10.28 38.83 -9.00
N ASP A 24 9.02 38.42 -9.10
CA ASP A 24 8.00 39.21 -9.83
C ASP A 24 6.56 38.81 -9.44
N VAL A 25 5.58 39.55 -9.97
CA VAL A 25 4.12 39.44 -9.82
C VAL A 25 3.54 40.09 -8.55
N ALA A 26 3.42 41.43 -8.61
CA ALA A 26 2.42 42.19 -7.86
C ALA A 26 1.88 43.37 -8.69
N ALA A 27 0.79 43.17 -9.46
CA ALA A 27 0.10 44.26 -10.16
C ALA A 27 -1.39 43.98 -10.52
N ASN A 28 -2.27 44.30 -9.57
CA ASN A 28 -3.65 44.79 -9.73
C ASN A 28 -4.86 43.89 -10.19
N PRO A 29 -6.11 44.29 -9.83
CA PRO A 29 -7.29 43.42 -9.84
C PRO A 29 -8.52 43.95 -10.63
N THR A 30 -9.54 43.11 -10.89
CA THR A 30 -10.96 43.54 -10.79
C THR A 30 -12.00 42.41 -10.72
N ALA A 31 -13.00 42.63 -9.85
CA ALA A 31 -14.45 42.34 -9.95
C ALA A 31 -14.99 40.97 -10.44
N GLY A 32 -15.86 40.36 -9.61
CA GLY A 32 -16.69 39.21 -9.99
C GLY A 32 -17.58 38.68 -8.86
N ALA A 33 -18.44 39.52 -8.26
CA ALA A 33 -19.31 39.12 -7.16
C ALA A 33 -20.56 38.36 -7.65
N LEU A 34 -20.86 37.21 -7.03
CA LEU A 34 -22.20 36.60 -7.02
C LEU A 34 -22.48 35.99 -5.63
N SER A 35 -23.56 36.46 -5.00
CA SER A 35 -24.07 35.98 -3.72
C SER A 35 -25.04 34.82 -3.90
N PHE A 36 -25.02 33.84 -3.01
CA PHE A 36 -26.18 33.01 -2.71
C PHE A 36 -26.43 32.96 -1.20
N ALA A 37 -27.71 32.89 -0.83
CA ALA A 37 -28.20 33.29 0.49
C ALA A 37 -28.34 32.13 1.48
N ASP A 38 -28.43 32.49 2.76
CA ASP A 38 -28.79 31.60 3.87
C ASP A 38 -30.13 30.87 3.63
N LEU A 39 -30.16 29.59 4.03
CA LEU A 39 -31.40 28.88 4.36
C LEU A 39 -31.33 28.41 5.81
N SER A 40 -31.85 29.25 6.70
CA SER A 40 -32.13 28.91 8.09
C SER A 40 -33.29 27.91 8.17
N LEU A 41 -33.16 26.87 8.99
CA LEU A 41 -34.24 25.98 9.38
C LEU A 41 -34.38 25.95 10.91
N ASN A 42 -35.60 26.22 11.37
CA ASN A 42 -35.94 26.37 12.78
C ASN A 42 -35.73 25.09 13.59
N GLY A 43 -35.31 25.27 14.84
CA GLY A 43 -35.42 24.23 15.86
C GLY A 43 -36.84 24.11 16.45
N ALA A 44 -37.11 22.96 17.06
CA ALA A 44 -38.17 22.76 18.03
C ALA A 44 -37.62 21.89 19.17
N ALA A 45 -37.92 22.25 20.41
CA ALA A 45 -37.39 21.59 21.61
C ALA A 45 -38.46 20.73 22.31
N SER A 46 -38.05 19.64 22.94
CA SER A 46 -38.86 18.97 23.98
C SER A 46 -37.99 18.26 25.05
N SER A 47 -37.94 18.91 26.21
CA SER A 47 -37.90 18.36 27.59
C SER A 47 -37.39 16.93 27.87
N ALA A 48 -36.46 16.85 28.82
CA ALA A 48 -36.04 15.63 29.52
C ALA A 48 -37.06 15.12 30.57
N SER A 49 -36.90 13.87 31.01
CA SER A 49 -37.33 13.35 32.32
C SER A 49 -36.53 12.07 32.66
N ALA A 50 -36.26 11.82 33.94
CA ALA A 50 -35.37 10.75 34.40
C ALA A 50 -35.89 10.08 35.70
N GLU A 51 -35.87 8.74 35.75
CA GLU A 51 -35.94 7.85 36.93
C GLU A 51 -35.92 6.38 36.41
N LYS A 52 -35.47 5.33 37.11
CA LYS A 52 -34.79 5.17 38.41
C LYS A 52 -34.01 3.82 38.42
N VAL A 53 -33.12 3.63 39.39
CA VAL A 53 -32.33 2.40 39.62
C VAL A 53 -33.10 1.39 40.50
N GLU A 54 -32.93 0.09 40.26
CA GLU A 54 -33.01 -0.96 41.30
C GLU A 54 -31.89 -2.01 41.17
N VAL A 55 -31.54 -2.65 42.30
CA VAL A 55 -30.39 -3.56 42.47
C VAL A 55 -30.77 -4.72 43.40
N VAL A 56 -30.61 -5.99 42.98
CA VAL A 56 -30.61 -7.15 43.90
C VAL A 56 -29.59 -8.25 43.53
N LYS A 57 -28.57 -8.37 44.37
CA LYS A 57 -27.80 -9.56 44.86
C LYS A 57 -28.03 -10.92 44.13
N ALA A 58 -27.03 -11.56 43.48
CA ALA A 58 -25.78 -12.17 44.01
C ALA A 58 -25.90 -13.55 44.71
N ARG A 59 -25.20 -14.59 44.19
CA ARG A 59 -24.28 -15.50 44.96
C ARG A 59 -23.72 -16.71 44.18
N THR A 60 -22.40 -16.94 44.35
CA THR A 60 -21.68 -18.26 44.37
C THR A 60 -21.65 -19.13 43.10
N LYS A 61 -20.62 -19.98 42.86
CA LYS A 61 -19.38 -20.30 43.60
C LYS A 61 -18.31 -20.82 42.61
N SER A 62 -17.04 -20.51 42.87
CA SER A 62 -15.90 -21.15 42.20
C SER A 62 -15.77 -22.63 42.58
N ARG A 63 -15.31 -23.48 41.65
CA ARG A 63 -14.70 -24.77 41.96
C ARG A 63 -13.66 -25.18 40.91
N GLU A 64 -12.40 -24.95 41.25
CA GLU A 64 -11.27 -25.57 40.56
C GLU A 64 -11.35 -27.10 40.64
N LEU A 65 -10.98 -27.79 39.56
CA LEU A 65 -10.61 -29.20 39.59
C LEU A 65 -9.25 -29.40 38.90
N SER A 66 -8.24 -29.39 39.77
CA SER A 66 -6.87 -29.89 39.65
C SER A 66 -6.50 -30.74 38.42
N LYS A 67 -5.50 -30.27 37.67
CA LYS A 67 -4.65 -31.11 36.81
C LYS A 67 -3.83 -32.10 37.66
N LYS A 68 -3.95 -33.42 37.42
CA LYS A 68 -2.83 -34.39 37.55
C LYS A 68 -3.15 -35.77 36.98
N MET A 69 -2.07 -36.52 36.70
CA MET A 69 -2.00 -37.82 36.00
C MET A 69 -2.30 -37.75 34.49
N GLY A 70 -1.49 -38.29 33.57
CA GLY A 70 -0.15 -38.88 33.72
C GLY A 70 0.12 -39.97 32.67
N GLY A 71 1.29 -39.91 32.00
CA GLY A 71 1.94 -41.10 31.45
C GLY A 71 1.33 -41.79 30.21
N GLY A 72 1.54 -41.18 29.04
CA GLY A 72 1.99 -41.88 27.81
C GLY A 72 1.22 -43.09 27.26
N LYS A 73 0.56 -42.89 26.11
CA LYS A 73 0.45 -43.90 25.04
C LYS A 73 0.80 -43.27 23.68
N LYS A 74 1.37 -44.08 22.79
CA LYS A 74 1.83 -43.68 21.45
C LYS A 74 0.63 -43.33 20.56
N GLY A 75 0.83 -42.40 19.64
CA GLY A 75 -0.24 -41.83 18.82
C GLY A 75 -0.92 -42.85 17.90
N LEU A 76 -2.24 -42.75 17.85
CA LEU A 76 -3.08 -43.22 16.74
C LEU A 76 -4.12 -42.12 16.53
N TRP A 77 -3.98 -41.34 15.46
CA TRP A 77 -5.02 -40.40 15.07
C TRP A 77 -6.21 -41.22 14.55
N GLY A 78 -7.42 -40.89 15.00
CA GLY A 78 -8.66 -41.55 14.57
C GLY A 78 -8.92 -41.38 13.07
N LYS A 79 -9.94 -42.07 12.54
CA LYS A 79 -10.32 -41.90 11.14
C LYS A 79 -10.88 -40.49 10.90
N PRO A 80 -10.77 -39.93 9.69
CA PRO A 80 -11.28 -38.58 9.39
C PRO A 80 -12.80 -38.40 9.52
N GLU A 81 -13.53 -39.49 9.71
CA GLU A 81 -14.99 -39.58 9.71
C GLU A 81 -15.60 -39.34 11.11
N ASP A 82 -14.80 -39.38 12.18
CA ASP A 82 -15.25 -39.26 13.58
C ASP A 82 -15.25 -37.81 14.13
N LEU A 83 -15.31 -36.79 13.26
CA LEU A 83 -15.34 -35.38 13.65
C LEU A 83 -16.60 -34.68 13.12
N ILE A 84 -17.23 -33.91 14.02
CA ILE A 84 -18.56 -33.28 13.87
C ILE A 84 -19.73 -34.28 14.01
N THR A 85 -19.93 -34.78 15.22
CA THR A 85 -21.31 -35.03 15.69
C THR A 85 -21.82 -33.70 16.25
N SER A 86 -22.76 -33.05 15.57
CA SER A 86 -23.54 -31.97 16.21
C SER A 86 -24.30 -32.58 17.38
N ALA A 87 -24.39 -31.84 18.50
CA ALA A 87 -25.27 -32.24 19.58
C ALA A 87 -26.73 -32.26 19.06
N PRO A 88 -27.57 -33.22 19.46
CA PRO A 88 -29.01 -33.13 19.23
C PRO A 88 -29.51 -31.81 19.83
N ILE A 89 -30.30 -31.06 19.06
CA ILE A 89 -30.88 -29.80 19.51
C ILE A 89 -31.97 -30.12 20.54
N ASP A 90 -31.90 -29.47 21.70
CA ASP A 90 -32.89 -29.63 22.77
C ASP A 90 -33.99 -28.57 22.60
N HIS A 91 -35.19 -29.03 22.23
CA HIS A 91 -36.34 -28.15 22.00
C HIS A 91 -36.98 -27.62 23.31
N ASP A 92 -36.55 -28.12 24.47
CA ASP A 92 -36.97 -27.64 25.79
C ASP A 92 -35.95 -26.64 26.43
N ASP A 93 -34.90 -26.24 25.70
CA ASP A 93 -33.97 -25.19 26.18
C ASP A 93 -34.67 -23.82 26.22
N PRO A 94 -34.68 -23.08 27.35
CA PRO A 94 -35.29 -21.75 27.43
C PRO A 94 -34.62 -20.67 26.56
N ASN A 95 -33.52 -20.99 25.89
CA ASN A 95 -32.85 -20.16 24.90
C ASN A 95 -32.96 -20.73 23.46
N TYR A 96 -33.85 -21.70 23.24
CA TYR A 96 -34.26 -22.20 21.92
C TYR A 96 -35.24 -21.21 21.26
N ASP A 97 -34.85 -20.59 20.15
CA ASP A 97 -35.74 -19.76 19.33
C ASP A 97 -36.23 -20.57 18.12
N SER A 98 -37.55 -20.70 17.98
CA SER A 98 -38.18 -21.43 16.88
C SER A 98 -38.21 -20.67 15.56
N GLU A 99 -37.86 -19.38 15.52
CA GLU A 99 -37.96 -18.54 14.31
C GLU A 99 -36.66 -18.52 13.48
N GLU A 100 -35.49 -18.80 14.09
CA GLU A 100 -34.19 -18.78 13.41
C GLU A 100 -33.98 -19.90 12.35
N GLU A 101 -34.78 -20.97 12.35
CA GLU A 101 -34.62 -22.08 11.38
C GLU A 101 -35.23 -21.78 9.98
N SER A 102 -35.82 -20.60 9.78
CA SER A 102 -36.48 -20.22 8.52
C SER A 102 -35.56 -19.48 7.52
N ASP A 103 -34.46 -18.88 7.99
CA ASP A 103 -33.50 -18.18 7.14
C ASP A 103 -32.42 -19.13 6.59
N ASN A 104 -32.75 -19.77 5.47
CA ASN A 104 -31.76 -20.40 4.59
C ASN A 104 -30.81 -19.33 4.03
N VAL A 105 -29.74 -19.00 4.76
CA VAL A 105 -28.62 -18.21 4.26
C VAL A 105 -27.94 -19.00 3.14
N VAL A 106 -28.39 -18.78 1.91
CA VAL A 106 -27.73 -19.31 0.71
C VAL A 106 -26.39 -18.58 0.55
N LEU A 107 -25.36 -19.10 1.20
CA LEU A 107 -23.98 -18.86 0.81
C LEU A 107 -23.83 -19.35 -0.63
N VAL A 108 -23.91 -18.43 -1.59
CA VAL A 108 -23.61 -18.69 -3.01
C VAL A 108 -22.09 -18.89 -3.16
N THR A 109 -21.61 -20.01 -2.62
CA THR A 109 -20.44 -20.67 -3.18
C THR A 109 -20.87 -21.22 -4.54
N SER A 110 -20.24 -20.75 -5.61
CA SER A 110 -20.48 -21.29 -6.96
C SER A 110 -20.37 -22.82 -6.90
N PRO A 111 -21.36 -23.59 -7.41
CA PRO A 111 -21.36 -25.03 -7.26
C PRO A 111 -20.12 -25.62 -7.94
N ARG A 112 -19.18 -26.06 -7.11
CA ARG A 112 -17.96 -26.72 -7.57
C ARG A 112 -18.42 -28.01 -8.23
N ASN A 113 -18.29 -28.08 -9.55
CA ASN A 113 -18.83 -29.15 -10.38
C ASN A 113 -18.53 -30.53 -9.75
N PRO A 114 -19.51 -31.42 -9.50
CA PRO A 114 -19.26 -32.73 -8.92
C PRO A 114 -18.41 -33.66 -9.81
N HIS A 115 -18.13 -33.27 -11.05
CA HIS A 115 -17.14 -33.88 -11.94
C HIS A 115 -15.80 -33.11 -12.01
N ALA A 116 -15.57 -32.12 -11.15
CA ALA A 116 -14.28 -31.45 -11.05
C ALA A 116 -13.20 -32.43 -10.57
N ALA A 117 -12.17 -32.63 -11.38
CA ALA A 117 -11.02 -33.42 -11.00
C ALA A 117 -10.38 -32.84 -9.71
N PRO A 118 -9.81 -33.68 -8.83
CA PRO A 118 -9.11 -33.19 -7.63
C PRO A 118 -7.98 -32.22 -8.03
N PRO A 119 -7.67 -31.22 -7.19
CA PRO A 119 -6.66 -30.22 -7.52
C PRO A 119 -5.32 -30.90 -7.80
N LEU A 120 -4.77 -30.61 -8.99
CA LEU A 120 -3.48 -31.15 -9.42
C LEU A 120 -2.40 -30.83 -8.40
N SER A 121 -1.53 -31.82 -8.13
CA SER A 121 -0.34 -31.62 -7.30
C SER A 121 0.55 -30.52 -7.91
N PRO A 122 1.35 -29.79 -7.11
CA PRO A 122 2.14 -28.67 -7.63
C PRO A 122 3.03 -29.05 -8.82
N ARG A 123 3.61 -30.26 -8.79
CA ARG A 123 4.44 -30.79 -9.89
C ARG A 123 3.63 -31.06 -11.17
N THR A 124 2.43 -31.61 -11.08
CA THR A 124 1.59 -31.84 -12.28
C THR A 124 0.98 -30.54 -12.79
N ARG A 125 0.68 -29.58 -11.91
CA ARG A 125 0.23 -28.22 -12.27
C ARG A 125 1.30 -27.50 -13.09
N SER A 126 2.54 -27.45 -12.60
CA SER A 126 3.68 -26.85 -13.31
C SER A 126 3.90 -27.49 -14.69
N LEU A 127 3.92 -28.82 -14.78
CA LEU A 127 4.07 -29.53 -16.06
C LEU A 127 2.93 -29.22 -17.04
N SER A 128 1.68 -29.11 -16.57
CA SER A 128 0.56 -28.73 -17.42
C SER A 128 0.68 -27.29 -17.97
N LYS A 129 1.20 -26.36 -17.17
CA LYS A 129 1.44 -24.97 -17.61
C LYS A 129 2.58 -24.86 -18.64
N ILE A 130 3.64 -25.65 -18.48
CA ILE A 130 4.72 -25.77 -19.48
C ILE A 130 4.13 -26.28 -20.80
N ALA A 131 3.34 -27.37 -20.78
CA ALA A 131 2.69 -27.91 -21.98
C ALA A 131 1.72 -26.91 -22.66
N LEU A 132 1.06 -26.02 -21.89
CA LEU A 132 0.21 -24.95 -22.45
C LEU A 132 1.03 -23.89 -23.19
N VAL A 133 2.21 -23.53 -22.68
CA VAL A 133 3.14 -22.59 -23.33
C VAL A 133 3.71 -23.21 -24.60
N ASP A 134 4.24 -24.43 -24.49
CA ASP A 134 4.89 -25.16 -25.58
C ASP A 134 3.92 -25.46 -26.73
N GLY A 135 2.66 -25.72 -26.42
CA GLY A 135 1.60 -25.99 -27.41
C GLY A 135 1.10 -24.76 -28.19
N ASN A 136 1.47 -23.53 -27.82
CA ASN A 136 0.97 -22.32 -28.49
C ASN A 136 1.99 -21.17 -28.56
N PRO A 137 3.06 -21.29 -29.38
CA PRO A 137 4.07 -20.25 -29.52
C PRO A 137 3.54 -18.92 -30.08
N ARG A 138 2.35 -18.90 -30.73
CA ARG A 138 1.71 -17.63 -31.13
C ARG A 138 1.19 -16.85 -29.93
N ALA A 139 0.55 -17.52 -28.97
CA ALA A 139 0.02 -16.89 -27.77
C ALA A 139 1.07 -16.62 -26.69
N PHE A 140 2.21 -17.33 -26.70
CA PHE A 140 3.22 -17.23 -25.64
C PHE A 140 4.64 -16.88 -26.09
N GLY A 141 4.93 -16.75 -27.39
CA GLY A 141 6.31 -16.70 -27.86
C GLY A 141 7.05 -18.03 -27.65
N ASN A 142 8.34 -18.08 -27.96
CA ASN A 142 9.12 -19.32 -27.97
C ASN A 142 9.24 -19.96 -26.58
N ALA A 143 8.84 -21.23 -26.49
CA ALA A 143 8.75 -22.02 -25.27
C ALA A 143 9.98 -21.87 -24.36
N SER A 144 11.14 -22.29 -24.88
CA SER A 144 12.43 -22.20 -24.22
C SER A 144 13.12 -20.89 -24.56
N VAL A 145 13.33 -20.04 -23.55
CA VAL A 145 14.23 -18.88 -23.66
C VAL A 145 15.64 -19.32 -23.20
N PRO A 146 16.70 -19.06 -23.98
CA PRO A 146 18.08 -19.38 -23.60
C PRO A 146 18.47 -18.78 -22.24
N ALA A 147 19.36 -19.46 -21.51
CA ALA A 147 19.70 -19.09 -20.13
C ALA A 147 20.53 -17.79 -20.05
N ASP A 148 21.40 -17.57 -21.02
CA ASP A 148 22.13 -16.34 -21.29
C ASP A 148 21.19 -15.17 -21.62
N VAL A 149 20.22 -15.38 -22.52
CA VAL A 149 19.19 -14.37 -22.86
C VAL A 149 18.35 -14.00 -21.64
N LYS A 150 17.93 -14.99 -20.83
CA LYS A 150 17.22 -14.74 -19.56
C LYS A 150 18.06 -13.89 -18.61
N LYS A 151 19.34 -14.20 -18.46
CA LYS A 151 20.25 -13.48 -17.56
C LYS A 151 20.50 -12.04 -18.02
N GLU A 152 20.72 -11.82 -19.33
CA GLU A 152 20.89 -10.47 -19.87
C GLU A 152 19.61 -9.63 -19.69
N ILE A 153 18.42 -10.25 -19.80
CA ILE A 153 17.13 -9.60 -19.47
C ILE A 153 17.00 -9.28 -17.98
N GLU A 154 17.37 -10.19 -17.08
CA GLU A 154 17.37 -9.95 -15.63
C GLU A 154 18.32 -8.81 -15.24
N GLU A 155 19.48 -8.70 -15.91
CA GLU A 155 20.44 -7.60 -15.73
C GLU A 155 19.84 -6.25 -16.20
N ILE A 156 19.25 -6.19 -17.40
CA ILE A 156 18.57 -5.00 -17.93
C ILE A 156 17.50 -4.48 -16.95
N VAL A 157 16.63 -5.38 -16.45
CA VAL A 157 15.57 -5.03 -15.50
C VAL A 157 16.14 -4.56 -14.15
N SER A 158 17.22 -5.21 -13.68
CA SER A 158 17.86 -4.84 -12.41
C SER A 158 18.53 -3.46 -12.48
N GLU A 159 19.18 -3.13 -13.59
CA GLU A 159 19.75 -1.80 -13.84
C GLU A 159 18.66 -0.74 -13.93
N TYR A 160 17.57 -1.02 -14.65
CA TYR A 160 16.43 -0.11 -14.78
C TYR A 160 15.81 0.27 -13.43
N PHE A 161 15.67 -0.65 -12.47
CA PHE A 161 15.17 -0.33 -11.13
C PHE A 161 16.06 0.65 -10.34
N VAL A 162 17.32 0.79 -10.72
CA VAL A 162 18.26 1.74 -10.10
C VAL A 162 18.31 3.06 -10.89
N SER A 163 18.36 3.00 -12.22
CA SER A 163 18.55 4.18 -13.07
C SER A 163 17.25 4.91 -13.44
N GLY A 164 16.15 4.17 -13.66
CA GLY A 164 14.92 4.68 -14.27
C GLY A 164 15.01 4.96 -15.77
N GLU A 165 16.15 4.66 -16.41
CA GLU A 165 16.45 5.06 -17.80
C GLU A 165 15.81 4.12 -18.83
N VAL A 166 14.66 4.52 -19.39
CA VAL A 166 13.91 3.71 -20.37
C VAL A 166 14.61 3.62 -21.73
N GLU A 167 15.33 4.67 -22.15
CA GLU A 167 16.07 4.67 -23.43
C GLU A 167 17.18 3.61 -23.46
N GLU A 168 17.88 3.39 -22.34
CA GLU A 168 18.90 2.34 -22.21
C GLU A 168 18.26 0.96 -22.29
N VAL A 169 17.11 0.74 -21.64
CA VAL A 169 16.33 -0.51 -21.77
C VAL A 169 15.95 -0.76 -23.23
N GLN A 170 15.45 0.26 -23.94
CA GLN A 170 15.16 0.14 -25.37
C GLN A 170 16.40 -0.20 -26.20
N HIS A 171 17.55 0.41 -25.92
CA HIS A 171 18.79 0.15 -26.63
C HIS A 171 19.25 -1.29 -26.41
N ARG A 172 19.34 -1.75 -25.16
CA ARG A 172 19.78 -3.11 -24.82
C ARG A 172 18.86 -4.20 -25.36
N ILE A 173 17.54 -3.99 -25.36
CA ILE A 173 16.59 -4.91 -26.02
C ILE A 173 16.86 -4.99 -27.53
N LYS A 174 17.07 -3.85 -28.20
CA LYS A 174 17.36 -3.79 -29.64
C LYS A 174 18.70 -4.47 -29.99
N GLU A 175 19.72 -4.36 -29.13
CA GLU A 175 20.98 -5.09 -29.31
C GLU A 175 20.82 -6.59 -29.05
N LEU A 176 20.10 -6.99 -28.00
CA LEU A 176 19.81 -8.41 -27.70
C LEU A 176 19.05 -9.07 -28.86
N ALA A 177 18.06 -8.39 -29.43
CA ALA A 177 17.33 -8.86 -30.61
C ALA A 177 18.19 -8.96 -31.89
N LYS A 178 19.34 -8.28 -31.99
CA LYS A 178 20.32 -8.47 -33.08
C LYS A 178 21.26 -9.64 -32.83
N LYS A 179 21.64 -9.88 -31.56
CA LYS A 179 22.48 -11.03 -31.16
C LYS A 179 21.75 -12.36 -31.37
N THR A 180 20.44 -12.38 -31.18
CA THR A 180 19.63 -13.60 -31.16
C THR A 180 18.83 -13.79 -32.45
N SER A 181 18.72 -15.02 -32.94
CA SER A 181 17.99 -15.35 -34.17
C SER A 181 16.47 -15.22 -34.08
N GLU A 182 15.92 -14.99 -32.88
CA GLU A 182 14.49 -15.00 -32.58
C GLU A 182 14.16 -13.91 -31.53
N PRO A 183 12.94 -13.33 -31.56
CA PRO A 183 12.52 -12.32 -30.59
C PRO A 183 12.16 -12.96 -29.23
N TYR A 184 12.80 -12.48 -28.16
CA TYR A 184 12.57 -12.94 -26.79
C TYR A 184 11.98 -11.86 -25.86
N ASN A 185 11.50 -10.76 -26.43
CA ASN A 185 11.13 -9.55 -25.70
C ASN A 185 9.92 -9.74 -24.76
N TYR A 186 9.06 -10.74 -25.01
CA TYR A 186 8.00 -11.14 -24.07
C TYR A 186 8.55 -11.65 -22.73
N GLU A 187 9.79 -12.16 -22.68
CA GLU A 187 10.43 -12.58 -21.44
C GLU A 187 10.87 -11.35 -20.62
N LEU A 188 11.22 -10.21 -21.25
CA LEU A 188 11.43 -8.94 -20.53
C LEU A 188 10.16 -8.49 -19.82
N VAL A 189 9.01 -8.46 -20.52
CA VAL A 189 7.71 -8.11 -19.92
C VAL A 189 7.40 -9.01 -18.72
N LYS A 190 7.59 -10.33 -18.90
CA LYS A 190 7.40 -11.31 -17.83
C LYS A 190 8.36 -11.08 -16.66
N ARG A 191 9.65 -10.86 -16.92
CA ARG A 191 10.67 -10.68 -15.87
C ARG A 191 10.53 -9.37 -15.13
N ALA A 192 10.29 -8.26 -15.82
CA ALA A 192 10.00 -6.97 -15.21
C ALA A 192 8.87 -7.10 -14.18
N ILE A 193 7.73 -7.66 -14.60
CA ILE A 193 6.60 -7.92 -13.69
C ILE A 193 7.04 -8.80 -12.51
N THR A 194 7.57 -10.01 -12.75
CA THR A 194 7.90 -10.93 -11.64
C THR A 194 8.96 -10.36 -10.68
N MET A 195 9.98 -9.65 -11.18
CA MET A 195 11.07 -9.09 -10.36
C MET A 195 10.62 -7.86 -9.54
N SER A 196 9.51 -7.22 -9.90
CA SER A 196 8.89 -6.14 -9.12
C SER A 196 7.93 -6.64 -8.03
N MET A 197 7.43 -7.87 -8.14
CA MET A 197 6.52 -8.46 -7.15
C MET A 197 7.23 -8.73 -5.80
N ASP A 198 8.53 -9.04 -5.84
CA ASP A 198 9.41 -9.21 -4.68
C ASP A 198 9.97 -7.88 -4.12
N LYS A 199 9.46 -6.73 -4.58
CA LYS A 199 9.95 -5.38 -4.25
C LYS A 199 8.81 -4.49 -3.74
N HIS A 200 8.96 -3.17 -3.83
CA HIS A 200 7.99 -2.20 -3.34
C HIS A 200 7.08 -1.66 -4.44
N GLU A 201 6.12 -0.84 -4.01
CA GLU A 201 5.10 -0.15 -4.80
C GLU A 201 5.77 0.68 -5.90
N LYS A 202 6.89 1.33 -5.57
CA LYS A 202 7.75 2.09 -6.49
C LYS A 202 8.20 1.25 -7.68
N GLU A 203 8.77 0.06 -7.47
CA GLU A 203 9.27 -0.75 -8.59
C GLU A 203 8.13 -1.33 -9.43
N ARG A 204 6.99 -1.67 -8.82
CA ARG A 204 5.80 -2.14 -9.57
C ARG A 204 5.23 -1.05 -10.47
N GLU A 205 5.14 0.18 -9.99
CA GLU A 205 4.74 1.33 -10.81
C GLU A 205 5.81 1.68 -11.85
N SER A 206 7.10 1.54 -11.53
CA SER A 206 8.18 1.69 -12.51
C SER A 206 8.03 0.69 -13.66
N VAL A 207 7.62 -0.56 -13.39
CA VAL A 207 7.29 -1.54 -14.46
C VAL A 207 6.08 -1.10 -15.28
N SER A 208 5.01 -0.60 -14.64
CA SER A 208 3.83 -0.09 -15.36
C SER A 208 4.20 1.05 -16.32
N ARG A 209 5.03 2.01 -15.88
CA ARG A 209 5.56 3.09 -16.72
C ARG A 209 6.46 2.57 -17.82
N LEU A 210 7.43 1.70 -17.50
CA LEU A 210 8.32 1.07 -18.47
C LEU A 210 7.55 0.39 -19.61
N LEU A 211 6.55 -0.44 -19.29
CA LEU A 211 5.78 -1.15 -20.31
C LEU A 211 4.98 -0.21 -21.22
N SER A 212 4.47 0.89 -20.65
CA SER A 212 3.73 1.93 -21.37
C SER A 212 4.62 2.74 -22.31
N GLU A 213 5.83 3.10 -21.89
CA GLU A 213 6.81 3.77 -22.75
C GLU A 213 7.40 2.82 -23.81
N LEU A 214 7.69 1.57 -23.44
CA LEU A 214 8.18 0.56 -24.36
C LEU A 214 7.16 0.19 -25.43
N TYR A 215 5.85 0.24 -25.15
CA TYR A 215 4.81 0.02 -26.16
C TYR A 215 4.89 1.01 -27.33
N LEU A 216 5.35 2.24 -27.08
CA LEU A 216 5.50 3.25 -28.13
C LEU A 216 6.72 3.00 -29.03
N ASN A 217 7.87 2.57 -28.48
CA ASN A 217 9.15 2.61 -29.18
C ASN A 217 10.11 1.39 -28.94
N GLY A 218 9.64 0.29 -28.37
CA GLY A 218 10.47 -0.88 -28.05
C GLY A 218 9.81 -2.27 -28.16
N LEU A 219 8.55 -2.41 -27.74
CA LEU A 219 7.83 -3.69 -27.68
C LEU A 219 6.58 -3.65 -28.58
N SER A 220 6.34 -4.74 -29.32
CA SER A 220 5.09 -4.90 -30.05
C SER A 220 3.91 -5.26 -29.14
N PRO A 221 2.65 -4.95 -29.53
CA PRO A 221 1.46 -5.39 -28.80
C PRO A 221 1.39 -6.91 -28.59
N LEU A 222 1.98 -7.68 -29.51
CA LEU A 222 2.07 -9.14 -29.44
C LEU A 222 3.03 -9.59 -28.33
N GLU A 223 4.22 -9.00 -28.23
CA GLU A 223 5.21 -9.35 -27.20
C GLU A 223 4.72 -8.98 -25.79
N ILE A 224 4.05 -7.83 -25.65
CA ILE A 224 3.37 -7.46 -24.40
C ILE A 224 2.30 -8.50 -24.06
N SER A 225 1.40 -8.82 -25.00
CA SER A 225 0.35 -9.82 -24.80
C SER A 225 0.91 -11.20 -24.42
N GLN A 226 2.01 -11.63 -25.06
CA GLN A 226 2.70 -12.89 -24.76
C GLN A 226 3.33 -12.89 -23.36
N GLY A 227 3.97 -11.78 -22.97
CA GLY A 227 4.58 -11.60 -21.66
C GLY A 227 3.55 -11.65 -20.53
N PHE A 228 2.49 -10.86 -20.65
CA PHE A 228 1.36 -10.91 -19.71
C PHE A 228 0.76 -12.32 -19.62
N ARG A 229 0.48 -12.98 -20.76
CA ARG A 229 -0.04 -14.36 -20.76
C ARG A 229 0.87 -15.32 -20.00
N ARG A 230 2.20 -15.23 -20.16
CA ARG A 230 3.17 -16.07 -19.42
C ARG A 230 3.11 -15.86 -17.92
N VAL A 231 2.96 -14.62 -17.43
CA VAL A 231 2.89 -14.34 -15.99
C VAL A 231 1.54 -14.76 -15.41
N LEU A 232 0.43 -14.42 -16.09
CA LEU A 232 -0.92 -14.67 -15.58
C LEU A 232 -1.21 -16.16 -15.38
N ILE A 233 -0.76 -17.05 -16.28
CA ILE A 233 -0.98 -18.50 -16.11
C ILE A 233 -0.19 -19.11 -14.95
N VAL A 234 0.90 -18.48 -14.49
CA VAL A 234 1.70 -18.97 -13.36
C VAL A 234 1.29 -18.30 -12.04
N ALA A 235 0.23 -17.49 -12.01
CA ALA A 235 -0.23 -16.77 -10.83
C ALA A 235 -0.46 -17.67 -9.60
N ASP A 236 -1.09 -18.84 -9.76
CA ASP A 236 -1.26 -19.82 -8.67
C ASP A 236 0.06 -20.33 -8.09
N ASP A 237 1.12 -20.40 -8.90
CA ASP A 237 2.42 -20.93 -8.48
C ASP A 237 3.20 -19.81 -7.78
N LEU A 238 3.16 -18.59 -8.34
CA LEU A 238 3.66 -17.37 -7.69
C LEU A 238 2.96 -17.10 -6.33
N ALA A 239 1.68 -17.45 -6.20
CA ALA A 239 0.92 -17.31 -4.97
C ALA A 239 1.36 -18.27 -3.85
N LEU A 240 2.21 -19.27 -4.14
CA LEU A 240 2.82 -20.13 -3.12
C LEU A 240 3.91 -19.39 -2.35
N ASP A 241 4.65 -18.51 -3.03
CA ASP A 241 5.76 -17.74 -2.47
C ASP A 241 5.33 -16.32 -2.06
N ILE A 242 4.40 -15.71 -2.81
CA ILE A 242 3.91 -14.33 -2.65
C ILE A 242 2.38 -14.36 -2.46
N PRO A 243 1.84 -14.35 -1.22
CA PRO A 243 0.39 -14.49 -0.98
C PRO A 243 -0.49 -13.44 -1.70
N SER A 244 0.06 -12.25 -1.97
CA SER A 244 -0.59 -11.15 -2.69
C SER A 244 -0.47 -11.23 -4.22
N ALA A 245 0.15 -12.28 -4.79
CA ALA A 245 0.46 -12.38 -6.22
C ALA A 245 -0.76 -12.15 -7.13
N ILE A 246 -1.90 -12.76 -6.81
CA ILE A 246 -3.14 -12.60 -7.59
C ILE A 246 -3.59 -11.14 -7.63
N ASN A 247 -3.55 -10.44 -6.48
CA ASN A 247 -3.90 -9.03 -6.42
C ASN A 247 -2.91 -8.16 -7.21
N MET A 248 -1.60 -8.35 -7.03
CA MET A 248 -0.56 -7.62 -7.77
C MET A 248 -0.70 -7.81 -9.29
N LEU A 249 -0.88 -9.05 -9.75
CA LEU A 249 -1.04 -9.35 -11.18
C LEU A 249 -2.36 -8.81 -11.74
N SER A 250 -3.42 -8.74 -10.93
CA SER A 250 -4.69 -8.13 -11.35
C SER A 250 -4.57 -6.61 -11.51
N ILE A 251 -3.74 -5.95 -10.68
CA ILE A 251 -3.40 -4.52 -10.83
C ILE A 251 -2.58 -4.32 -12.09
N PHE A 252 -1.53 -5.11 -12.33
CA PHE A 252 -0.75 -5.05 -13.58
C PHE A 252 -1.64 -5.24 -14.83
N ALA A 253 -2.53 -6.23 -14.82
CA ALA A 253 -3.42 -6.50 -15.95
C ALA A 253 -4.46 -5.40 -16.17
N ALA A 254 -5.04 -4.85 -15.09
CA ALA A 254 -5.98 -3.73 -15.18
C ALA A 254 -5.27 -2.44 -15.63
N ARG A 255 -4.08 -2.13 -15.08
CA ARG A 255 -3.24 -0.98 -15.46
C ARG A 255 -2.87 -1.05 -16.95
N ALA A 256 -2.48 -2.22 -17.45
CA ALA A 256 -2.15 -2.44 -18.87
C ALA A 256 -3.34 -2.22 -19.82
N VAL A 257 -4.58 -2.39 -19.35
CA VAL A 257 -5.79 -2.04 -20.12
C VAL A 257 -6.05 -0.54 -20.07
N VAL A 258 -5.77 0.13 -18.95
CA VAL A 258 -5.92 1.59 -18.79
C VAL A 258 -4.85 2.38 -19.56
N ASP A 259 -3.61 1.87 -19.63
CA ASP A 259 -2.53 2.43 -20.45
C ASP A 259 -2.63 2.06 -21.95
N GLU A 260 -3.71 1.39 -22.36
CA GLU A 260 -3.99 0.96 -23.75
C GLU A 260 -2.93 0.05 -24.40
N ILE A 261 -1.95 -0.45 -23.62
CA ILE A 261 -0.92 -1.41 -24.09
C ILE A 261 -1.46 -2.84 -24.30
N VAL A 262 -2.63 -3.14 -23.72
CA VAL A 262 -3.36 -4.40 -23.86
C VAL A 262 -4.86 -4.10 -24.04
N PRO A 263 -5.54 -4.64 -25.07
CA PRO A 263 -6.96 -4.35 -25.29
C PRO A 263 -7.85 -5.00 -24.23
N PRO A 264 -9.01 -4.43 -23.85
CA PRO A 264 -9.93 -5.01 -22.85
C PRO A 264 -10.32 -6.47 -23.13
N LYS A 265 -10.49 -6.84 -24.41
CA LYS A 265 -10.76 -8.20 -24.89
C LYS A 265 -9.71 -9.24 -24.49
N PHE A 266 -8.51 -8.83 -24.08
CA PHE A 266 -7.51 -9.72 -23.52
C PHE A 266 -7.99 -10.40 -22.24
N LEU A 267 -8.73 -9.69 -21.38
CA LEU A 267 -9.34 -10.25 -20.17
C LEU A 267 -10.56 -11.13 -20.48
N GLU A 268 -11.17 -10.97 -21.67
CA GLU A 268 -12.26 -11.82 -22.17
C GLU A 268 -11.78 -13.09 -22.88
N ASP A 269 -10.46 -13.28 -23.05
CA ASP A 269 -9.90 -14.43 -23.74
C ASP A 269 -10.23 -15.72 -22.98
N ALA A 270 -11.00 -16.61 -23.62
CA ALA A 270 -11.43 -17.89 -23.06
C ALA A 270 -10.26 -18.78 -22.57
N PHE A 271 -9.06 -18.61 -23.12
CA PHE A 271 -7.85 -19.26 -22.62
C PHE A 271 -7.43 -18.68 -21.25
N LEU A 272 -7.40 -17.36 -21.10
CA LEU A 272 -7.00 -16.71 -19.84
C LEU A 272 -8.07 -16.88 -18.77
N VAL A 273 -9.35 -16.72 -19.13
CA VAL A 273 -10.50 -17.01 -18.25
C VAL A 273 -10.45 -18.46 -17.74
N LYS A 274 -9.94 -19.42 -18.52
CA LYS A 274 -9.79 -20.82 -18.09
C LYS A 274 -8.57 -21.09 -17.20
N ASN A 275 -7.43 -20.45 -17.47
CA ASN A 275 -6.14 -20.83 -16.88
C ASN A 275 -5.54 -19.79 -15.91
N ALA A 276 -6.17 -18.62 -15.77
CA ALA A 276 -5.77 -17.52 -14.89
C ALA A 276 -7.01 -16.81 -14.28
N GLU A 277 -8.10 -17.56 -14.09
CA GLU A 277 -9.42 -17.05 -13.64
C GLU A 277 -9.35 -16.08 -12.46
N PRO A 278 -8.62 -16.35 -11.36
CA PRO A 278 -8.65 -15.47 -10.18
C PRO A 278 -8.09 -14.08 -10.48
N VAL A 279 -7.08 -13.99 -11.35
CA VAL A 279 -6.44 -12.73 -11.73
C VAL A 279 -7.32 -11.96 -12.70
N VAL A 280 -7.91 -12.66 -13.68
CA VAL A 280 -8.80 -12.07 -14.69
C VAL A 280 -10.06 -11.51 -14.04
N ALA A 281 -10.71 -12.28 -13.16
CA ALA A 281 -11.92 -11.86 -12.46
C ALA A 281 -11.67 -10.63 -11.57
N GLU A 282 -10.56 -10.63 -10.80
CA GLU A 282 -10.21 -9.48 -9.96
C GLU A 282 -9.81 -8.25 -10.80
N ALA A 283 -9.13 -8.42 -11.95
CA ALA A 283 -8.80 -7.30 -12.85
C ALA A 283 -10.05 -6.67 -13.46
N ILE A 284 -10.99 -7.48 -13.98
CA ILE A 284 -12.29 -7.02 -14.50
C ILE A 284 -13.07 -6.30 -13.40
N LYS A 285 -13.08 -6.84 -12.18
CA LYS A 285 -13.71 -6.22 -11.01
C LYS A 285 -13.10 -4.85 -10.72
N LYS A 286 -11.77 -4.71 -10.67
CA LYS A 286 -11.11 -3.41 -10.44
C LYS A 286 -11.44 -2.37 -11.51
N LEU A 287 -11.47 -2.77 -12.79
CA LEU A 287 -11.89 -1.91 -13.90
C LEU A 287 -13.37 -1.49 -13.83
N SER A 288 -14.23 -2.36 -13.29
CA SER A 288 -15.69 -2.15 -13.21
C SER A 288 -16.14 -1.25 -12.06
N ILE A 289 -15.27 -0.94 -11.09
CA ILE A 289 -15.61 -0.04 -9.98
C ILE A 289 -15.73 1.41 -10.49
N LYS A 290 -16.57 2.23 -9.85
CA LYS A 290 -16.64 3.68 -10.13
C LYS A 290 -15.23 4.31 -10.07
N HIS A 291 -14.92 5.11 -11.10
CA HIS A 291 -13.60 5.70 -11.32
C HIS A 291 -12.45 4.68 -11.46
N GLY A 292 -12.75 3.45 -11.89
CA GLY A 292 -11.78 2.34 -12.00
C GLY A 292 -10.51 2.70 -12.77
N THR A 293 -10.61 3.45 -13.88
CA THR A 293 -9.45 3.92 -14.65
C THR A 293 -8.48 4.76 -13.82
N VAL A 294 -8.96 5.88 -13.26
CA VAL A 294 -8.20 6.79 -12.38
C VAL A 294 -7.68 6.09 -11.12
N ARG A 295 -8.42 5.08 -10.62
CA ARG A 295 -7.98 4.26 -9.50
C ARG A 295 -6.85 3.30 -9.86
N MET A 296 -6.78 2.81 -11.11
CA MET A 296 -5.67 1.97 -11.56
C MET A 296 -4.41 2.78 -11.85
N GLU A 297 -4.53 4.05 -12.30
CA GLU A 297 -3.37 4.97 -12.37
C GLU A 297 -2.64 5.13 -11.02
N LYS A 298 -3.37 4.94 -9.90
CA LYS A 298 -2.84 4.96 -8.53
C LYS A 298 -2.91 3.57 -7.88
N GLY A 299 -2.94 2.52 -8.69
CA GLY A 299 -3.30 1.15 -8.28
C GLY A 299 -2.31 0.49 -7.33
N TRP A 300 -1.09 1.02 -7.24
CA TRP A 300 -0.02 0.51 -6.37
C TRP A 300 -0.02 1.08 -4.95
N GLY A 301 -0.76 2.16 -4.69
CA GLY A 301 -0.81 2.83 -3.39
C GLY A 301 0.10 4.08 -3.30
N PRO A 302 0.31 4.63 -2.09
CA PRO A 302 1.34 5.63 -1.84
C PRO A 302 2.75 5.02 -1.97
N GLY A 303 3.78 5.85 -2.09
CA GLY A 303 5.18 5.37 -2.23
C GLY A 303 5.58 4.90 -3.64
N ASP A 304 4.65 4.87 -4.59
CA ASP A 304 4.80 4.55 -6.03
C ASP A 304 5.66 5.54 -6.86
N GLY A 305 6.44 6.40 -6.20
CA GLY A 305 7.28 7.42 -6.82
C GLY A 305 6.53 8.63 -7.39
N ARG A 306 5.25 8.83 -7.05
CA ARG A 306 4.51 10.07 -7.40
C ARG A 306 5.14 11.35 -6.81
N PRO A 307 4.82 12.54 -7.36
CA PRO A 307 5.36 13.81 -6.89
C PRO A 307 5.18 14.04 -5.38
N VAL A 308 6.12 14.77 -4.80
CA VAL A 308 6.15 15.08 -3.36
C VAL A 308 4.85 15.77 -2.91
N GLU A 309 4.21 16.54 -3.79
CA GLU A 309 2.94 17.23 -3.58
C GLU A 309 1.78 16.26 -3.36
N GLU A 310 1.72 15.15 -4.10
CA GLU A 310 0.72 14.10 -3.86
C GLU A 310 1.00 13.32 -2.58
N LEU A 311 2.27 13.03 -2.30
CA LEU A 311 2.69 12.38 -1.06
C LEU A 311 2.34 13.24 0.17
N LYS A 312 2.53 14.56 0.08
CA LYS A 312 2.11 15.53 1.09
C LYS A 312 0.60 15.48 1.36
N VAL A 313 -0.23 15.32 0.32
CA VAL A 313 -1.69 15.16 0.45
C VAL A 313 -2.07 13.81 1.07
N ALA A 314 -1.40 12.71 0.70
CA ALA A 314 -1.63 11.40 1.30
C ALA A 314 -1.29 11.40 2.81
N ILE A 315 -0.17 12.04 3.19
CA ILE A 315 0.23 12.23 4.59
C ILE A 315 -0.78 13.11 5.35
N ASP A 316 -1.28 14.19 4.71
CA ASP A 316 -2.30 15.05 5.31
C ASP A 316 -3.57 14.26 5.65
N GLN A 317 -4.09 13.50 4.68
CA GLN A 317 -5.26 12.65 4.85
C GLN A 317 -5.05 11.59 5.94
N LEU A 318 -3.93 10.85 5.92
CA LEU A 318 -3.57 9.87 6.95
C LEU A 318 -3.60 10.48 8.36
N THR A 319 -2.97 11.64 8.54
CA THR A 319 -2.92 12.27 9.87
C THR A 319 -4.29 12.76 10.34
N LYS A 320 -5.16 13.23 9.44
CA LYS A 320 -6.55 13.62 9.74
C LYS A 320 -7.43 12.41 10.04
N GLU A 321 -7.29 11.32 9.29
CA GLU A 321 -7.99 10.06 9.54
C GLU A 321 -7.61 9.47 10.90
N TYR A 322 -6.33 9.49 11.28
CA TYR A 322 -5.92 9.12 12.63
C TYR A 322 -6.55 10.03 13.70
N LEU A 323 -6.61 11.34 13.47
CA LEU A 323 -7.22 12.25 14.43
C LEU A 323 -8.72 11.97 14.61
N LEU A 324 -9.42 11.44 13.60
CA LEU A 324 -10.81 11.03 13.72
C LEU A 324 -10.99 9.61 14.30
N SER A 325 -10.19 8.62 13.87
CA SER A 325 -10.34 7.21 14.26
C SER A 325 -9.70 6.87 15.61
N ARG A 326 -8.64 7.61 15.98
CA ARG A 326 -7.71 7.32 17.08
C ARG A 326 -7.01 5.94 16.97
N ASP A 327 -7.07 5.26 15.83
CA ASP A 327 -6.45 3.95 15.62
C ASP A 327 -4.93 4.06 15.37
N LEU A 328 -4.16 3.73 16.39
CA LEU A 328 -2.69 3.71 16.35
C LEU A 328 -2.14 2.62 15.41
N GLY A 329 -2.81 1.48 15.32
CA GLY A 329 -2.38 0.33 14.53
C GLY A 329 -2.54 0.61 13.04
N GLU A 330 -3.71 1.09 12.63
CA GLU A 330 -4.00 1.48 11.25
C GLU A 330 -3.08 2.63 10.81
N ALA A 331 -2.96 3.70 11.60
CA ALA A 331 -2.06 4.81 11.26
C ALA A 331 -0.60 4.36 11.09
N ALA A 332 -0.12 3.42 11.92
CA ALA A 332 1.21 2.84 11.78
C ALA A 332 1.34 1.87 10.60
N ALA A 333 0.25 1.26 10.12
CA ALA A 333 0.23 0.50 8.87
C ALA A 333 0.33 1.46 7.67
N CYS A 334 -0.53 2.48 7.62
CA CYS A 334 -0.52 3.49 6.56
C CYS A 334 0.84 4.18 6.41
N VAL A 335 1.51 4.56 7.52
CA VAL A 335 2.84 5.21 7.45
C VAL A 335 3.89 4.26 6.85
N ARG A 336 3.84 2.95 7.13
CA ARG A 336 4.73 1.97 6.49
C ARG A 336 4.42 1.83 5.00
N GLU A 337 3.15 1.81 4.62
CA GLU A 337 2.70 1.73 3.22
C GLU A 337 3.15 2.94 2.39
N LEU A 338 3.35 4.13 3.00
CA LEU A 338 3.94 5.27 2.29
C LEU A 338 5.35 4.98 1.72
N ASN A 339 6.09 4.04 2.33
CA ASN A 339 7.43 3.60 1.93
C ASN A 339 8.44 4.74 1.63
N VAL A 340 8.46 5.76 2.50
CA VAL A 340 9.31 6.97 2.33
C VAL A 340 10.01 7.34 3.64
N GLU A 341 10.79 6.40 4.20
CA GLU A 341 11.46 6.53 5.50
C GLU A 341 12.20 7.86 5.70
N HIS A 342 12.82 8.38 4.64
CA HIS A 342 13.58 9.63 4.67
C HIS A 342 12.72 10.90 4.71
N PHE A 343 11.41 10.76 4.45
CA PHE A 343 10.40 11.83 4.43
C PHE A 343 9.41 11.73 5.61
N HIS A 344 9.56 10.75 6.52
CA HIS A 344 8.65 10.58 7.68
C HIS A 344 8.59 11.82 8.61
N HIS A 345 9.57 12.72 8.57
CA HIS A 345 9.51 14.05 9.20
C HIS A 345 8.24 14.84 8.81
N GLU A 346 7.66 14.56 7.65
CA GLU A 346 6.49 15.27 7.13
C GLU A 346 5.20 14.72 7.73
N VAL A 347 5.16 13.42 8.08
CA VAL A 347 4.09 12.84 8.92
C VAL A 347 4.07 13.51 10.28
N VAL A 348 5.25 13.68 10.89
CA VAL A 348 5.42 14.38 12.17
C VAL A 348 4.98 15.83 12.06
N LYS A 349 5.45 16.55 11.02
CA LYS A 349 5.11 17.96 10.80
C LYS A 349 3.61 18.16 10.58
N ARG A 350 2.99 17.44 9.64
CA ARG A 350 1.55 17.57 9.37
C ARG A 350 0.70 17.09 10.53
N GLY A 351 1.06 15.97 11.16
CA GLY A 351 0.32 15.45 12.31
C GLY A 351 0.23 16.47 13.44
N ILE A 352 1.36 17.10 13.79
CA ILE A 352 1.39 18.16 14.81
C ILE A 352 0.53 19.36 14.39
N ILE A 353 0.68 19.86 13.15
CA ILE A 353 -0.07 21.03 12.67
C ILE A 353 -1.58 20.75 12.63
N ASN A 354 -2.00 19.63 12.03
CA ASN A 354 -3.40 19.22 11.95
C ASN A 354 -4.01 18.99 13.35
N SER A 355 -3.20 18.64 14.35
CA SER A 355 -3.65 18.51 15.73
C SER A 355 -3.88 19.84 16.46
N PHE A 356 -3.44 20.97 15.90
CA PHE A 356 -3.66 22.30 16.50
C PHE A 356 -5.07 22.84 16.25
N ASP A 357 -5.67 22.53 15.10
CA ASP A 357 -7.01 22.97 14.72
C ASP A 357 -8.08 22.43 15.70
N ASP A 358 -7.92 21.18 16.12
CA ASP A 358 -8.77 20.48 17.10
C ASP A 358 -8.34 20.69 18.58
N GLY A 359 -7.23 21.42 18.81
CA GLY A 359 -6.75 21.77 20.14
C GLY A 359 -6.17 20.63 20.99
N ALA A 360 -6.28 20.76 22.32
CA ALA A 360 -5.44 20.00 23.26
C ALA A 360 -5.67 18.48 23.27
N ASP A 361 -6.88 18.00 23.00
CA ASP A 361 -7.17 16.55 22.93
C ASP A 361 -6.52 15.91 21.69
N ALA A 362 -6.65 16.56 20.54
CA ALA A 362 -5.97 16.13 19.31
C ALA A 362 -4.43 16.21 19.45
N CYS A 363 -3.90 17.24 20.09
CA CYS A 363 -2.47 17.33 20.44
C CYS A 363 -2.02 16.15 21.32
N HIS A 364 -2.87 15.71 22.26
CA HIS A 364 -2.62 14.55 23.10
C HIS A 364 -2.66 13.24 22.28
N ALA A 365 -3.67 13.05 21.43
CA ALA A 365 -3.75 11.90 20.53
C ALA A 365 -2.54 11.82 19.59
N MET A 366 -2.19 12.94 18.93
CA MET A 366 -1.02 13.01 18.04
C MET A 366 0.29 12.70 18.77
N SER A 367 0.46 13.17 20.01
CA SER A 367 1.62 12.80 20.84
C SER A 367 1.67 11.29 21.10
N SER A 368 0.52 10.66 21.37
CA SER A 368 0.42 9.19 21.52
C SER A 368 0.79 8.46 20.22
N LEU A 369 0.38 8.95 19.05
CA LEU A 369 0.79 8.39 17.76
C LEU A 369 2.30 8.50 17.55
N LEU A 370 2.90 9.66 17.79
CA LEU A 370 4.33 9.85 17.61
C LEU A 370 5.16 8.94 18.52
N ALA A 371 4.75 8.79 19.79
CA ALA A 371 5.36 7.81 20.71
C ALA A 371 5.19 6.37 20.22
N PHE A 372 4.00 6.01 19.72
CA PHE A 372 3.73 4.69 19.18
C PHE A 372 4.59 4.39 17.94
N LEU A 373 4.63 5.29 16.96
CA LEU A 373 5.41 5.15 15.73
C LEU A 373 6.92 4.97 15.99
N VAL A 374 7.47 5.62 17.02
CA VAL A 374 8.86 5.40 17.45
C VAL A 374 9.03 4.03 18.13
N SER A 375 8.12 3.67 19.05
CA SER A 375 8.19 2.37 19.75
C SER A 375 7.97 1.14 18.86
N GLN A 376 7.44 1.35 17.65
CA GLN A 376 7.22 0.34 16.62
C GLN A 376 8.24 0.43 15.46
N ASP A 377 9.34 1.18 15.65
CA ASP A 377 10.42 1.42 14.69
C ASP A 377 9.96 1.94 13.30
N VAL A 378 8.79 2.59 13.23
CA VAL A 378 8.21 3.14 11.98
C VAL A 378 8.82 4.50 11.63
N VAL A 379 9.11 5.31 12.64
CA VAL A 379 9.68 6.65 12.47
C VAL A 379 10.91 6.76 13.36
N SER A 380 12.08 6.91 12.74
CA SER A 380 13.34 7.07 13.48
C SER A 380 13.39 8.39 14.24
N SER A 381 14.13 8.44 15.35
CA SER A 381 14.29 9.66 16.17
C SER A 381 14.86 10.85 15.38
N ILE A 382 15.61 10.60 14.30
CA ILE A 382 16.10 11.63 13.37
C ILE A 382 14.94 12.26 12.60
N GLN A 383 13.96 11.47 12.15
CA GLN A 383 12.76 11.96 11.46
C GLN A 383 11.80 12.67 12.42
N ILE A 384 11.68 12.19 13.66
CA ILE A 384 10.98 12.92 14.75
C ILE A 384 11.61 14.31 14.93
N LEU A 385 12.92 14.38 15.21
CA LEU A 385 13.61 15.65 15.45
C LEU A 385 13.43 16.63 14.27
N LYS A 386 13.69 16.19 13.04
CA LYS A 386 13.47 17.01 11.82
C LYS A 386 12.02 17.49 11.68
N GLY A 387 11.05 16.67 12.06
CA GLY A 387 9.63 17.05 12.05
C GLY A 387 9.33 18.17 13.04
N PHE A 388 9.78 18.01 14.29
CA PHE A 388 9.64 19.03 15.35
C PHE A 388 10.37 20.34 15.00
N GLU A 389 11.57 20.27 14.43
CA GLU A 389 12.31 21.43 13.92
C GLU A 389 11.52 22.16 12.82
N ARG A 390 10.91 21.41 11.89
CA ARG A 390 10.08 21.98 10.82
C ARG A 390 8.77 22.60 11.30
N VAL A 391 8.17 22.11 12.39
CA VAL A 391 7.04 22.79 13.04
C VAL A 391 7.52 24.07 13.72
N LYS A 392 8.63 24.03 14.46
CA LYS A 392 9.20 25.20 15.13
C LYS A 392 9.49 26.34 14.15
N LEU A 393 10.05 26.03 12.98
CA LEU A 393 10.33 27.01 11.92
C LEU A 393 9.05 27.63 11.32
N ALA A 394 7.97 26.84 11.18
CA ALA A 394 6.69 27.31 10.63
C ALA A 394 5.77 27.96 11.70
N LEU A 395 6.12 27.87 12.98
CA LEU A 395 5.28 28.31 14.10
C LEU A 395 4.84 29.79 14.03
N PRO A 396 5.65 30.76 13.54
CA PRO A 396 5.21 32.14 13.37
C PRO A 396 4.06 32.29 12.37
N ASP A 397 4.09 31.53 11.27
CA ASP A 397 3.06 31.57 10.22
C ASP A 397 1.79 30.84 10.71
N ILE A 398 1.94 29.65 11.30
CA ILE A 398 0.83 28.87 11.89
C ILE A 398 0.07 29.70 12.95
N LYS A 399 0.76 30.58 13.68
CA LYS A 399 0.16 31.45 14.69
C LYS A 399 -0.78 32.53 14.13
N LEU A 400 -0.69 32.82 12.82
CA LEU A 400 -1.61 33.74 12.14
C LEU A 400 -3.02 33.13 12.05
N ASP A 401 -3.09 31.83 11.79
CA ASP A 401 -4.36 31.07 11.70
C ASP A 401 -4.81 30.54 13.06
N VAL A 402 -3.88 30.03 13.87
CA VAL A 402 -4.13 29.43 15.20
C VAL A 402 -3.36 30.19 16.29
N PRO A 403 -3.94 31.21 16.93
CA PRO A 403 -3.27 32.04 17.95
C PRO A 403 -2.71 31.25 19.15
N ALA A 404 -3.28 30.08 19.44
CA ALA A 404 -2.85 29.18 20.52
C ALA A 404 -1.67 28.25 20.17
N ALA A 405 -1.22 28.22 18.90
CA ALA A 405 -0.24 27.25 18.40
C ALA A 405 1.06 27.17 19.23
N GLU A 406 1.57 28.30 19.74
CA GLU A 406 2.77 28.33 20.57
C GLU A 406 2.61 27.55 21.89
N GLY A 407 1.42 27.62 22.51
CA GLY A 407 1.10 26.88 23.74
C GLY A 407 0.85 25.39 23.47
N LEU A 408 0.15 25.08 22.37
CA LEU A 408 -0.09 23.70 21.94
C LEU A 408 1.24 22.99 21.57
N PHE A 409 2.11 23.65 20.80
CA PHE A 409 3.43 23.14 20.47
C PHE A 409 4.30 22.91 21.71
N THR A 410 4.31 23.86 22.65
CA THR A 410 5.03 23.71 23.93
C THR A 410 4.53 22.47 24.70
N THR A 411 3.23 22.20 24.66
CA THR A 411 2.61 21.04 25.33
C THR A 411 3.05 19.72 24.68
N ILE A 412 3.02 19.65 23.34
CA ILE A 412 3.48 18.46 22.59
C ILE A 412 5.00 18.23 22.80
N VAL A 413 5.83 19.28 22.77
CA VAL A 413 7.28 19.18 23.04
C VAL A 413 7.55 18.65 24.45
N GLY A 414 6.82 19.15 25.45
CA GLY A 414 6.95 18.68 26.84
C GLY A 414 6.61 17.18 26.97
N ARG A 415 5.55 16.74 26.31
CA ARG A 415 5.17 15.32 26.27
C ARG A 415 6.18 14.46 25.50
N ALA A 416 6.58 14.86 24.29
CA ALA A 416 7.57 14.15 23.48
C ALA A 416 8.93 13.99 24.20
N THR A 417 9.30 14.96 25.04
CA THR A 417 10.48 14.88 25.91
C THR A 417 10.26 13.88 27.06
N SER A 418 9.07 13.88 27.68
CA SER A 418 8.70 12.92 28.74
C SER A 418 8.61 11.47 28.23
N ASP A 419 8.11 11.29 27.00
CA ASP A 419 7.97 10.00 26.33
C ASP A 419 9.32 9.51 25.73
N GLY A 420 10.39 10.30 25.87
CA GLY A 420 11.76 9.94 25.47
C GLY A 420 12.04 9.98 23.96
N ILE A 421 11.08 10.42 23.13
CA ILE A 421 11.20 10.46 21.67
C ILE A 421 11.89 11.72 21.15
N LEU A 422 12.05 12.75 21.98
CA LEU A 422 12.68 14.02 21.65
C LEU A 422 13.80 14.36 22.66
N PRO A 423 14.97 14.88 22.24
CA PRO A 423 16.04 15.24 23.17
C PRO A 423 15.61 16.30 24.18
N SER A 424 16.05 16.17 25.44
CA SER A 424 15.80 17.17 26.50
C SER A 424 16.45 18.53 26.25
N THR A 425 17.35 18.63 25.26
CA THR A 425 17.93 19.87 24.76
C THR A 425 17.05 20.60 23.74
N PHE A 426 15.96 19.97 23.26
CA PHE A 426 15.05 20.59 22.30
C PHE A 426 14.19 21.66 22.99
N ALA A 427 14.46 22.93 22.68
CA ALA A 427 13.66 24.04 23.17
C ALA A 427 12.47 24.31 22.23
N ALA A 428 11.25 24.35 22.78
CA ALA A 428 10.04 24.76 22.06
C ALA A 428 10.07 26.22 21.57
N LYS A 429 10.93 27.06 22.18
CA LYS A 429 11.20 28.46 21.82
C LYS A 429 12.60 28.60 21.24
#